data_AF-A0A8G0QBY5-F1
#
_entry.id   AF-A0A8G0QBY5-F1
#
_cell.length_a   1.000
_cell.length_b   1.000
_cell.length_c   1.000
_cell.angle_alpha   90.00
_cell.angle_beta   90.00
_cell.angle_gamma   90.00
#
_symmetry.space_group_name_H-M   'P 1'
#
loop_
_entity.id
_entity.type
_entity.pdbx_description
1 polymer ?
#
loop_
_entity_poly.entity_id
_entity_poly.type
_entity_poly.pdbx_seq_one_letter_code
_entity_poly.pdbx_strand_id
1 'polypeptide(L)'
;GCDLAVHQECYGVPFIPEGQWLCRKCQLIGRGVPTCIFCPNTDGAFKQTTSSKWAHLLCAMWIPEVSLGNHTFMEPVMEVEKVPKTRWKLNCYLCNQ
;
A
#
# COMPACT_ATOMS: atom_id res chain seq x y z
N GLY A 1 6.14 16.44 -4.51
CA GLY A 1 5.26 15.28 -4.69
C GLY A 1 6.01 14.16 -5.40
N CYS A 2 5.29 13.15 -5.88
CA CYS A 2 5.86 11.99 -6.59
C CYS A 2 5.04 11.57 -7.83
N ASP A 3 4.22 12.47 -8.39
CA ASP A 3 3.39 12.26 -9.59
C ASP A 3 2.54 10.96 -9.61
N LEU A 4 2.20 10.44 -8.43
CA LEU A 4 1.35 9.28 -8.29
C LEU A 4 -0.07 9.62 -8.77
N ALA A 5 -0.57 8.88 -9.75
CA ALA A 5 -1.94 8.95 -10.21
C ALA A 5 -2.78 7.82 -9.60
N VAL A 6 -3.91 8.18 -9.00
CA VAL A 6 -4.89 7.24 -8.41
C VAL A 6 -6.29 7.82 -8.54
N HIS A 7 -7.31 6.96 -8.65
CA HIS A 7 -8.69 7.39 -8.40
C HIS A 7 -8.90 7.66 -6.91
N GLN A 8 -9.77 8.63 -6.59
CA GLN A 8 -10.11 8.99 -5.21
C GLN A 8 -10.59 7.76 -4.41
N GLU A 9 -11.55 7.01 -4.96
CA GLU A 9 -12.12 5.84 -4.31
C GLU A 9 -11.12 4.69 -4.20
N CYS A 10 -10.25 4.49 -5.20
CA CYS A 10 -9.24 3.44 -5.14
C CYS A 10 -8.19 3.69 -4.06
N TYR A 11 -7.85 4.95 -3.76
CA TYR A 11 -6.84 5.30 -2.76
C TYR A 11 -7.41 5.73 -1.40
N GLY A 12 -8.73 5.92 -1.32
CA GLY A 12 -9.42 6.41 -0.13
C GLY A 12 -9.15 7.89 0.15
N VAL A 13 -9.33 8.74 -0.87
CA VAL A 13 -9.30 10.20 -0.75
C VAL A 13 -10.75 10.69 -0.65
N PRO A 14 -11.27 11.01 0.55
CA PRO A 14 -12.69 11.32 0.74
C PRO A 14 -13.09 12.69 0.17
N PHE A 15 -12.13 13.61 0.04
CA PHE A 15 -12.35 14.92 -0.57
C PHE A 15 -11.07 15.40 -1.25
N ILE A 16 -11.22 16.14 -2.35
CA ILE A 16 -10.11 16.80 -3.02
C ILE A 16 -9.79 18.10 -2.24
N PRO A 17 -8.57 18.28 -1.72
CA PRO A 17 -8.22 19.50 -1.00
C PRO A 17 -8.13 20.69 -1.96
N GLU A 18 -8.42 21.88 -1.45
CA GLU A 18 -8.02 23.12 -2.13
C GLU A 18 -6.48 23.22 -2.10
N GLY A 19 -5.84 23.08 -3.27
CA GLY A 19 -4.40 23.13 -3.41
C GLY A 19 -3.75 21.76 -3.64
N GLN A 20 -2.53 21.58 -3.14
CA GLN A 20 -1.73 20.40 -3.45
C GLN A 20 -2.22 19.17 -2.70
N TRP A 21 -2.51 18.10 -3.43
CA TRP A 21 -2.66 16.76 -2.87
C TRP A 21 -1.30 16.04 -2.80
N LEU A 22 -1.06 15.34 -1.70
CA LEU A 22 0.10 14.48 -1.50
C LEU A 22 -0.36 13.09 -1.06
N CYS A 23 0.19 12.04 -1.66
CA CYS A 23 -0.04 10.67 -1.20
C CYS A 23 0.57 10.43 0.19
N ARG A 24 0.15 9.37 0.89
CA ARG A 24 0.63 9.05 2.24
C ARG A 24 2.16 8.91 2.32
N LYS A 25 2.79 8.31 1.30
CA LYS A 25 4.26 8.24 1.16
C LYS A 25 4.89 9.64 1.21
N CYS A 26 4.44 10.55 0.35
CA CYS A 26 4.97 11.92 0.30
C CYS A 26 4.72 12.69 1.60
N GLN A 27 3.57 12.48 2.24
CA GLN A 27 3.23 13.16 3.49
C GLN A 27 4.14 12.74 4.65
N LEU A 28 4.47 11.46 4.75
CA LEU A 28 5.15 10.92 5.94
C LEU A 28 6.66 10.82 5.80
N ILE A 29 7.16 10.51 4.60
CA ILE A 29 8.60 10.30 4.36
C ILE A 29 9.15 11.16 3.21
N GLY A 30 8.36 12.08 2.67
CA GLY A 30 8.80 13.01 1.62
C GLY A 30 9.28 12.30 0.37
N ARG A 31 10.58 12.42 0.07
CA ARG A 31 11.24 11.76 -1.07
C ARG A 31 11.77 10.35 -0.76
N GLY A 32 11.56 9.85 0.46
CA GLY A 32 11.94 8.49 0.82
C GLY A 32 11.21 7.45 -0.03
N VAL A 33 11.89 6.33 -0.31
CA VAL A 33 11.33 5.23 -1.11
C VAL A 33 11.00 4.07 -0.16
N PRO A 34 9.72 3.85 0.17
CA PRO A 34 9.34 2.75 1.03
C PRO A 34 9.42 1.42 0.27
N THR A 35 9.68 0.34 0.99
CA THR A 35 9.59 -1.02 0.44
C THR A 35 8.23 -1.61 0.75
N CYS A 36 7.55 -2.13 -0.27
CA CYS A 36 6.33 -2.92 -0.05
C CYS A 36 6.71 -4.23 0.63
N ILE A 37 6.03 -4.59 1.71
CA ILE A 37 6.28 -5.87 2.38
C ILE A 37 5.84 -7.09 1.57
N PHE A 38 4.99 -6.94 0.55
CA PHE A 38 4.38 -8.06 -0.19
C PHE A 38 4.96 -8.31 -1.57
N CYS A 39 5.78 -7.40 -2.10
CA CYS A 39 6.35 -7.54 -3.45
C CYS A 39 7.68 -6.76 -3.56
N PRO A 40 8.54 -7.08 -4.52
CA PRO A 40 9.82 -6.40 -4.71
C PRO A 40 9.71 -5.03 -5.40
N ASN A 41 8.54 -4.67 -5.93
CA ASN A 41 8.36 -3.43 -6.67
C ASN A 41 8.43 -2.20 -5.74
N THR A 42 9.01 -1.09 -6.24
CA THR A 42 9.26 0.14 -5.49
C THR A 42 8.31 1.29 -5.82
N ASP A 43 7.62 1.20 -6.95
CA ASP A 43 6.69 2.23 -7.44
C ASP A 43 5.24 1.84 -7.17
N GLY A 44 4.39 2.85 -7.04
CA GLY A 44 2.95 2.68 -6.90
C GLY A 44 2.36 3.38 -5.69
N ALA A 45 1.11 3.03 -5.40
CA ALA A 45 0.34 3.62 -4.32
C ALA A 45 0.55 2.87 -3.01
N PHE A 46 1.10 3.57 -2.01
CA PHE A 46 1.44 2.99 -0.71
C PHE A 46 0.49 3.44 0.40
N LYS A 47 0.26 2.54 1.35
CA LYS A 47 -0.36 2.78 2.66
C LYS A 47 0.48 2.12 3.75
N GLN A 48 0.40 2.65 4.97
CA GLN A 48 1.10 2.05 6.11
C GLN A 48 0.31 0.88 6.70
N THR A 49 1.03 -0.11 7.22
CA THR A 49 0.49 -1.14 8.08
C THR A 49 0.34 -0.63 9.51
N THR A 50 -0.39 -1.37 10.35
CA THR A 50 -0.46 -1.10 11.81
C THR A 50 0.89 -1.18 12.52
N SER A 51 1.89 -1.84 11.91
CA SER A 51 3.27 -1.97 12.41
C SER A 51 4.24 -0.97 11.79
N SER A 52 3.73 0.14 11.22
CA SER A 52 4.53 1.20 10.57
C SER A 52 5.39 0.73 9.38
N LYS A 53 5.11 -0.46 8.83
CA LYS A 53 5.68 -0.91 7.56
C LYS A 53 4.82 -0.37 6.41
N TRP A 54 5.29 -0.56 5.18
CA TRP A 54 4.59 -0.09 3.99
C TRP A 54 4.13 -1.25 3.14
N ALA A 55 2.93 -1.13 2.58
CA ALA A 55 2.42 -2.04 1.58
C ALA A 55 1.86 -1.23 0.42
N HIS A 56 1.97 -1.78 -0.79
CA HIS A 56 1.12 -1.30 -1.86
C HIS A 56 -0.33 -1.56 -1.52
N LEU A 57 -1.18 -0.57 -1.78
CA LEU A 57 -2.62 -0.72 -1.61
C LEU A 57 -3.16 -1.84 -2.51
N LEU A 58 -2.64 -1.96 -3.74
CA LEU A 58 -2.97 -3.05 -4.64
C LEU A 58 -2.62 -4.43 -4.06
N CYS A 59 -1.42 -4.60 -3.50
CA CYS A 59 -1.05 -5.87 -2.86
C CYS A 59 -1.98 -6.21 -1.69
N ALA A 60 -2.30 -5.22 -0.85
CA ALA A 60 -3.20 -5.42 0.28
C ALA A 60 -4.61 -5.84 -0.16
N MET A 61 -5.12 -5.33 -1.28
CA MET A 61 -6.45 -5.69 -1.80
C MET A 61 -6.50 -7.11 -2.39
N TRP A 62 -5.39 -7.64 -2.89
CA TRP A 62 -5.36 -8.91 -3.63
C TRP A 62 -4.83 -10.10 -2.81
N ILE A 63 -4.28 -9.86 -1.62
CA ILE A 63 -3.91 -10.93 -0.69
C ILE A 63 -5.13 -11.18 0.21
N PRO A 64 -5.81 -12.34 0.10
CA PRO A 64 -7.11 -12.57 0.74
C PRO A 64 -7.12 -12.43 2.26
N GLU A 65 -5.98 -12.69 2.91
CA GLU A 65 -5.87 -12.66 4.38
C GLU A 65 -5.58 -11.26 4.92
N VAL A 66 -5.35 -10.27 4.05
CA VAL A 66 -5.06 -8.88 4.39
C VAL A 66 -6.35 -8.05 4.28
N SER A 67 -6.52 -7.08 5.17
CA SER A 67 -7.66 -6.15 5.16
C SER A 67 -7.24 -4.70 5.33
N LEU A 68 -8.19 -3.79 5.15
CA LEU A 68 -8.03 -2.35 5.37
C LEU A 68 -8.87 -1.92 6.58
N GLY A 69 -8.29 -1.20 7.53
CA GLY A 69 -8.98 -0.81 8.77
C GLY A 69 -10.16 0.14 8.54
N ASN A 70 -10.08 0.98 7.52
CA ASN A 70 -11.16 1.84 7.10
C ASN A 70 -11.25 1.82 5.58
N HIS A 71 -12.41 1.43 5.04
CA HIS A 71 -12.62 1.31 3.59
C HIS A 71 -12.92 2.66 2.90
N THR A 72 -13.29 3.71 3.65
CA THR A 72 -13.41 5.07 3.10
C THR A 72 -12.03 5.68 2.87
N PHE A 73 -11.12 5.51 3.82
CA PHE A 73 -9.75 6.03 3.73
C PHE A 73 -8.76 5.00 3.15
N MET A 74 -9.21 3.77 2.90
CA MET A 74 -8.40 2.65 2.41
C MET A 74 -7.11 2.45 3.22
N GLU A 75 -7.18 2.57 4.55
CA GLU A 75 -6.03 2.47 5.47
C GLU A 75 -6.46 2.24 6.94
N PRO A 76 -5.56 1.80 7.83
CA PRO A 76 -4.24 1.20 7.54
C PRO A 76 -4.40 -0.20 6.94
N VAL A 77 -3.30 -0.75 6.43
CA VAL A 77 -3.23 -2.17 6.05
C VAL A 77 -3.13 -3.03 7.32
N MET A 78 -4.02 -4.00 7.46
CA MET A 78 -4.17 -4.83 8.67
C MET A 78 -4.01 -6.31 8.36
N GLU A 79 -3.94 -7.13 9.42
CA GLU A 79 -4.00 -8.59 9.34
C GLU A 79 -2.86 -9.23 8.52
N VAL A 80 -1.73 -8.53 8.39
CA VAL A 80 -0.52 -9.01 7.71
C VAL A 80 -0.04 -10.34 8.31
N GLU A 81 -0.19 -10.51 9.62
CA GLU A 81 0.15 -11.70 10.36
C GLU A 81 -0.73 -12.92 10.04
N LYS A 82 -1.92 -12.72 9.44
CA LYS A 82 -2.80 -13.81 8.99
C LYS A 82 -2.34 -14.43 7.67
N VAL A 83 -1.46 -13.76 6.92
CA VAL A 83 -0.92 -14.28 5.66
C VAL A 83 -0.12 -15.56 5.91
N PRO A 84 -0.52 -16.72 5.36
CA PRO A 84 0.13 -18.00 5.64
C PRO A 84 1.62 -17.96 5.29
N LYS A 85 2.46 -18.53 6.18
CA LYS A 85 3.92 -18.63 5.99
C LYS A 85 4.33 -19.27 4.65
N THR A 86 3.46 -20.10 4.07
CA THR A 86 3.67 -20.75 2.76
C THR A 86 3.63 -19.77 1.59
N ARG A 87 2.81 -18.71 1.65
CA ARG A 87 2.74 -17.70 0.56
C ARG A 87 4.07 -16.99 0.36
N TRP A 88 4.79 -16.72 1.44
CA TRP A 88 6.10 -16.07 1.43
C TRP A 88 7.24 -16.94 0.88
N LYS A 89 6.98 -18.24 0.68
CA LYS A 89 7.94 -19.21 0.10
C LYS A 89 7.65 -19.51 -1.37
N LEU A 90 6.56 -18.98 -1.91
CA LEU A 90 6.25 -19.14 -3.33
C LEU A 90 7.24 -18.32 -4.14
N ASN A 91 7.61 -18.85 -5.31
CA ASN A 91 8.36 -18.11 -6.31
C ASN A 91 7.37 -17.51 -7.31
N CYS A 92 7.38 -16.18 -7.42
CA CYS A 92 6.58 -15.47 -8.41
C CYS A 92 7.12 -15.74 -9.81
N TYR A 93 6.35 -16.42 -10.65
CA TYR A 93 6.77 -16.80 -12.01
C TYR A 93 7.10 -15.62 -12.95
N LEU A 94 6.68 -14.39 -12.61
CA LEU A 94 6.97 -13.19 -13.40
C LEU A 94 8.35 -12.59 -13.08
N CYS A 95 8.71 -12.49 -11.80
CA CYS A 95 9.97 -11.89 -11.36
C CYS A 95 11.02 -12.91 -10.90
N ASN A 96 10.64 -14.19 -10.82
CA ASN A 96 11.46 -15.31 -10.35
C ASN A 96 12.05 -15.12 -8.94
N GLN A 97 11.28 -14.50 -8.03
CA GLN A 97 11.62 -14.29 -6.62
C GLN A 97 10.59 -14.95 -5.70
#